data_AF-A0A371YK09-F1
#
_entry.id   AF-A0A371YK09-F1
#
_cell.length_a   1.000
_cell.length_b   1.000
_cell.length_c   1.000
_cell.angle_alpha   90.00
_cell.angle_beta   90.00
_cell.angle_gamma   90.00
#
_symmetry.space_group_name_H-M   'P 1'
#
loop_
_entity.id
_entity.type
_entity.pdbx_description
1 polymer ?
#
loop_
_entity_poly.entity_id
_entity_poly.type
_entity_poly.pdbx_seq_one_letter_code
_entity_poly.pdbx_strand_id
1 'polypeptide(L)' 'MRVEIINHDHLAINLNLDTIPRIDETINIALSEGGSISGVVNFIEHNISQNNNDHYVIIFLRPA' A
#
# COMPACT_ATOMS: atom_id res chain seq x y z
N MET A 1 2.40 8.27 7.64
CA MET A 1 0.98 7.88 7.53
C MET A 1 0.90 6.37 7.42
N ARG A 2 -0.10 5.73 8.04
CA ARG A 2 -0.25 4.27 7.97
C ARG A 2 -0.82 3.88 6.61
N VAL A 3 -0.10 3.07 5.86
CA VAL A 3 -0.50 2.56 4.55
C VAL A 3 -0.43 1.05 4.57
N GLU A 4 -1.53 0.41 4.21
CA GLU A 4 -1.57 -1.03 3.94
C GLU A 4 -1.46 -1.25 2.43
N ILE A 5 -0.56 -2.14 2.01
CA ILE A 5 -0.35 -2.48 0.60
C ILE A 5 -0.71 -3.94 0.42
N ILE A 6 -1.66 -4.21 -0.46
CA ILE A 6 -2.18 -5.54 -0.77
C ILE A 6 -1.80 -5.89 -2.20
N ASN A 7 -1.03 -6.96 -2.38
CA ASN A 7 -0.63 -7.42 -3.71
C ASN A 7 -1.66 -8.38 -4.35
N HIS A 8 -1.39 -8.78 -5.59
CA HIS A 8 -2.24 -9.69 -6.36
C HIS A 8 -2.35 -11.10 -5.78
N ASP A 9 -1.40 -11.51 -4.93
CA ASP A 9 -1.44 -12.77 -4.17
C ASP A 9 -2.17 -12.63 -2.83
N HIS A 10 -2.82 -11.48 -2.60
CA HIS A 10 -3.47 -11.11 -1.34
C HIS A 10 -2.54 -11.05 -0.13
N LEU A 11 -1.23 -10.85 -0.36
CA LEU A 11 -0.27 -10.52 0.70
C LEU A 11 -0.42 -9.05 1.07
N ALA A 12 -0.57 -8.78 2.36
CA ALA A 12 -0.71 -7.45 2.90
C ALA A 12 0.53 -7.05 3.72
N ILE A 13 1.03 -5.82 3.51
CA ILE A 13 2.07 -5.23 4.35
C ILE A 13 1.62 -3.86 4.86
N ASN A 14 1.84 -3.61 6.14
CA ASN A 14 1.61 -2.31 6.75
C ASN A 14 2.92 -1.52 6.81
N LEU A 15 2.92 -0.33 6.21
CA LEU A 15 4.08 0.57 6.13
C LEU A 15 3.70 1.96 6.63
N ASN A 16 4.69 2.67 7.16
CA ASN A 16 4.58 4.11 7.34
C ASN A 16 5.23 4.80 6.14
N LEU A 17 4.40 5.43 5.30
CA LEU A 17 4.87 6.18 4.13
C LEU A 17 4.72 7.68 4.37
N ASP A 18 5.67 8.43 3.83
CA ASP A 18 5.63 9.91 3.79
C ASP A 18 4.77 10.42 2.63
N THR A 19 4.69 9.66 1.54
CA THR A 19 3.92 9.96 0.34
C THR A 19 3.13 8.76 -0.13
N ILE A 20 1.92 9.00 -0.66
CA ILE A 20 1.09 7.96 -1.28
C ILE A 20 1.51 7.81 -2.74
N PRO A 21 1.87 6.60 -3.17
CA PRO A 21 2.08 6.26 -4.58
C PRO A 21 0.87 6.62 -5.45
N ARG A 22 1.10 6.93 -6.73
CA ARG A 22 0.03 7.25 -7.68
C ARG A 22 -0.53 6.00 -8.34
N ILE A 23 -1.76 6.08 -8.84
CA ILE A 23 -2.32 5.07 -9.75
C ILE A 23 -1.36 4.91 -10.96
N ASP A 24 -1.17 3.67 -11.40
CA ASP A 24 -0.22 3.23 -12.43
C ASP A 24 1.27 3.39 -12.09
N GLU A 25 1.61 3.81 -10.87
CA GLU A 25 2.99 3.77 -10.39
C GLU A 25 3.40 2.32 -10.10
N THR A 26 4.64 1.95 -10.44
CA THR A 26 5.20 0.65 -10.09
C THR A 26 5.84 0.73 -8.71
N ILE A 27 5.41 -0.14 -7.80
CA ILE A 27 5.97 -0.25 -6.46
C ILE A 27 6.82 -1.51 -6.37
N ASN A 28 7.99 -1.38 -5.74
CA ASN A 28 8.86 -2.49 -5.37
C ASN A 28 9.30 -2.29 -3.91
N ILE A 29 8.88 -3.20 -3.03
CA ILE A 29 9.16 -3.15 -1.59
C ILE A 29 9.99 -4.36 -1.25
N ALA A 30 11.22 -4.13 -0.80
CA ALA A 30 12.06 -5.19 -0.24
C ALA A 30 11.65 -5.48 1.20
N LEU A 31 11.50 -6.76 1.55
CA LEU A 31 11.21 -7.20 2.91
C LEU A 31 12.52 -7.49 3.65
N SER A 32 12.56 -7.18 4.94
CA SER A 32 13.74 -7.40 5.79
C SER A 32 14.14 -8.88 5.91
N GLU A 33 13.22 -9.79 5.65
CA GLU A 33 13.35 -11.24 5.83
C GLU A 33 13.86 -11.95 4.57
N GLY A 34 14.14 -11.17 3.52
CA GLY A 34 14.35 -11.69 2.17
C GLY A 34 13.02 -11.84 1.43
N GLY A 35 12.99 -11.34 0.19
CA GLY A 35 11.78 -11.28 -0.62
C GLY A 35 11.36 -9.84 -0.94
N SER A 36 10.37 -9.73 -1.81
CA SER A 36 9.86 -8.43 -2.24
C SER A 36 8.38 -8.51 -2.61
N ILE A 37 7.65 -7.46 -2.28
CA ILE A 37 6.32 -7.22 -2.84
C ILE A 37 6.49 -6.24 -4.00
N SER A 38 5.99 -6.62 -5.18
CA SER A 38 6.00 -5.76 -6.36
C SER A 38 4.66 -5.77 -7.07
N GLY A 39 4.37 -4.68 -7.78
CA GLY A 39 3.19 -4.57 -8.62
C GLY A 39 2.93 -3.13 -9.03
N VAL A 40 1.91 -2.94 -9.86
CA VAL A 40 1.46 -1.63 -10.31
C VAL A 40 0.25 -1.22 -9.48
N VAL A 41 0.23 0.02 -9.01
CA VAL A 41 -0.89 0.56 -8.23
C VAL A 41 -2.15 0.59 -9.09
N ASN A 42 -3.15 -0.20 -8.70
CA ASN A 42 -4.42 -0.32 -9.39
C ASN A 42 -5.49 0.56 -8.75
N PHE A 43 -5.54 0.58 -7.42
CA PHE A 43 -6.58 1.28 -6.66
C PHE A 43 -6.03 1.78 -5.31
N ILE A 44 -6.52 2.92 -4.85
CA ILE A 44 -6.15 3.55 -3.58
C ILE A 44 -7.43 3.89 -2.82
N GLU A 45 -7.54 3.41 -1.59
CA GLU A 45 -8.64 3.68 -0.68
C GLU A 45 -8.16 4.54 0.48
N HIS A 46 -8.79 5.70 0.66
CA HIS A 46 -8.53 6.58 1.80
C HIS A 46 -9.59 6.39 2.86
N ASN A 47 -9.16 5.99 4.04
CA ASN A 47 -10.04 5.82 5.19
C ASN A 47 -9.69 6.86 6.25
N ILE A 48 -10.61 7.82 6.43
CA ILE A 48 -10.46 8.92 7.39
C ILE A 48 -11.56 8.77 8.43
N SER A 49 -11.18 8.42 9.65
CA SER A 49 -12.11 8.29 10.76
C SER A 49 -12.26 9.64 11.46
N GLN A 50 -13.45 10.22 11.37
CA GLN A 50 -13.77 11.51 12.00
C GLN A 50 -13.84 11.42 13.54
N ASN A 51 -14.02 10.22 14.10
CA ASN A 51 -14.22 10.02 15.53
C ASN A 51 -12.92 10.04 16.34
N ASN A 52 -11.80 9.62 15.75
CA ASN A 52 -10.49 9.51 16.41
C ASN A 52 -9.38 10.22 15.64
N ASN A 53 -9.72 10.98 14.59
CA ASN A 53 -8.77 11.68 13.71
C ASN A 53 -7.69 10.76 13.13
N ASP A 54 -8.04 9.49 12.89
CA ASP A 54 -7.15 8.51 12.31
C ASP A 54 -7.28 8.51 10.78
N HIS A 55 -6.14 8.36 10.10
CA HIS A 55 -6.07 8.31 8.65
C HIS A 55 -5.19 7.12 8.25
N TYR A 56 -5.80 6.14 7.61
CA TYR A 56 -5.10 5.03 7.00
C TYR A 56 -5.46 4.92 5.52
N VAL A 57 -4.52 4.43 4.73
CA VAL A 57 -4.68 4.26 3.28
C VAL A 57 -4.47 2.80 2.94
N ILE A 58 -5.29 2.25 2.05
CA ILE A 58 -5.09 0.91 1.48
C ILE A 58 -4.74 1.07 0.01
N ILE A 59 -3.69 0.40 -0.45
CA ILE A 59 -3.24 0.39 -1.83
C ILE A 59 -3.32 -1.03 -2.36
N PHE A 60 -4.01 -1.21 -3.48
CA PHE A 60 -4.14 -2.50 -4.15
C PHE A 60 -3.24 -2.53 -5.38
N LEU A 61 -2.42 -3.56 -5.48
CA LEU A 61 -1.52 -3.76 -6.62
C LEU A 61 -2.08 -4.81 -7.58
N ARG A 62 -1.97 -4.53 -8.88
CA ARG A 62 -2.10 -5.53 -9.94
C ARG A 62 -0.71 -6.07 -10.32
N PRO A 63 -0.62 -7.25 -10.96
CA PRO A 63 0.64 -7.71 -11.55
C PRO A 63 1.21 -6.64 -12.50
N ALA A 64 2.54 -6.51 -12.51
CA ALA A 64 3.25 -5.60 -13.39
C ALA A 64 3.22 -6.06 -14.85
#